data_AF-A0A7S4JAI0-F1
#
_entry.id   AF-A0A7S4JAI0-F1
#
_cell.length_a   1.000
_cell.length_b   1.000
_cell.length_c   1.000
_cell.angle_alpha   90.00
_cell.angle_beta   90.00
_cell.angle_gamma   90.00
#
_symmetry.space_group_name_H-M   'P 1'
#
loop_
_entity.id
_entity.type
_entity.pdbx_description
1 polymer ?
#
loop_
_entity_poly.entity_id
_entity_poly.type
_entity_poly.pdbx_seq_one_letter_code
_entity_poly.pdbx_strand_id
1 'polypeptide(L)'
;MGGGTSEHGKSPHEIGRLWEEFAKDELEPRRVSSIGEVANLFAELVRHGLRTIAFCTTRKLSELVLQYAQEALQAAGQQHLCETVMSYRGGYTPEQRREIEQLLFSDRLRGVAATNALELGVDVGSMDATLHLGFQRSIASLWQQAGRAGRRRKTSLSIYIAWDSPIDQFFLRHPQQLFSLPLEPALLNLANPDILQPHLLCAASELPLKREEDEALFAELPAVYRDNVLQLIEKGNRKIGCLQPVLGGGGGGGG
;
A
#
# COMPACT_ATOMS: atom_id res chain seq x y z
N MET A 1 -9.65 45.38 9.04
CA MET A 1 -8.58 44.50 9.53
C MET A 1 -9.16 43.12 9.68
N GLY A 2 -8.61 42.17 8.92
CA GLY A 2 -9.22 40.86 8.69
C GLY A 2 -8.90 39.82 9.76
N GLY A 3 -9.77 38.81 9.79
CA GLY A 3 -9.57 37.45 10.29
C GLY A 3 -10.74 36.67 9.70
N GLY A 4 -10.60 35.93 8.61
CA GLY A 4 -9.72 34.76 8.51
C GLY A 4 -10.52 33.52 8.92
N THR A 5 -11.62 33.24 8.21
CA THR A 5 -12.47 32.07 8.43
C THR A 5 -11.73 30.80 8.03
N SER A 6 -11.48 29.94 9.01
CA SER A 6 -10.86 28.63 8.86
C SER A 6 -11.73 27.67 8.06
N GLU A 7 -11.08 27.00 7.11
CA GLU A 7 -11.59 25.91 6.26
C GLU A 7 -12.36 24.86 7.10
N HIS A 8 -13.63 24.68 6.76
CA HIS A 8 -14.45 23.58 7.27
C HIS A 8 -14.15 22.32 6.46
N GLY A 9 -13.29 21.45 7.00
CA GLY A 9 -13.31 20.04 6.63
C GLY A 9 -14.65 19.44 7.02
N LYS A 10 -15.40 18.92 6.04
CA LYS A 10 -16.70 18.30 6.27
C LYS A 10 -16.60 17.20 7.32
N SER A 11 -17.54 17.20 8.28
CA SER A 11 -17.52 16.24 9.39
C SER A 11 -17.77 14.81 8.88
N PRO A 12 -17.27 13.76 9.56
CA PRO A 12 -17.52 12.35 9.18
C PRO A 12 -19.01 12.01 8.97
N HIS A 13 -19.91 12.73 9.65
CA HIS A 13 -21.35 12.56 9.52
C HIS A 13 -21.92 13.01 8.17
N GLU A 14 -21.29 13.95 7.47
CA GLU A 14 -21.75 14.43 6.16
C GLU A 14 -21.40 13.46 5.03
N ILE A 15 -20.32 12.69 5.17
CA ILE A 15 -19.94 11.63 4.21
C ILE A 15 -20.99 10.51 4.26
N GLY A 16 -21.43 10.11 5.47
CA GLY A 16 -22.45 9.07 5.65
C GLY A 16 -23.81 9.38 5.02
N ARG A 17 -24.25 10.66 5.05
CA ARG A 17 -25.54 11.07 4.47
C ARG A 17 -25.62 10.93 2.95
N LEU A 18 -24.52 11.19 2.24
CA LEU A 18 -24.50 11.07 0.77
C LEU A 18 -24.77 9.62 0.34
N TRP A 19 -24.21 8.63 1.05
CA TRP A 19 -24.46 7.21 0.77
C TRP A 19 -25.92 6.79 0.91
N GLU A 20 -26.63 7.28 1.93
CA GLU A 20 -28.04 6.97 2.16
C GLU A 20 -28.97 7.60 1.11
N GLU A 21 -28.59 8.74 0.54
CA GLU A 21 -29.34 9.39 -0.55
C GLU A 21 -29.14 8.67 -1.88
N PHE A 22 -27.93 8.23 -2.22
CA PHE A 22 -27.66 7.46 -3.45
C PHE A 22 -28.26 6.04 -3.43
N ALA A 23 -28.39 5.43 -2.25
CA ALA A 23 -28.98 4.09 -2.12
C ALA A 23 -30.51 4.05 -2.31
N LYS A 24 -31.19 5.20 -2.40
CA LYS A 24 -32.65 5.31 -2.55
C LYS A 24 -33.15 5.23 -3.99
N ASP A 25 -32.29 5.43 -4.98
CA ASP A 25 -32.68 5.19 -6.36
C ASP A 25 -32.73 3.68 -6.61
N GLU A 26 -33.93 3.17 -6.94
CA GLU A 26 -34.18 1.79 -7.34
C GLU A 26 -33.45 1.49 -8.67
N LEU A 27 -32.13 1.34 -8.61
CA LEU A 27 -31.34 0.78 -9.68
C LEU A 27 -31.64 -0.72 -9.73
N GLU A 28 -32.25 -1.18 -10.83
CA GLU A 28 -32.36 -2.60 -11.17
C GLU A 28 -31.00 -3.29 -10.88
N PRO A 29 -30.94 -4.26 -9.95
CA PRO A 29 -29.68 -4.85 -9.50
C PRO A 29 -29.05 -5.66 -10.64
N ARG A 30 -28.25 -4.98 -11.44
CA ARG A 30 -27.47 -5.59 -12.51
C ARG A 30 -26.19 -6.14 -11.88
N ARG A 31 -25.99 -7.45 -11.92
CA ARG A 31 -24.70 -8.03 -11.52
C ARG A 31 -23.65 -7.61 -12.53
N VAL A 32 -22.86 -6.60 -12.19
CA VAL A 32 -21.69 -6.18 -12.97
C VAL A 32 -20.43 -6.66 -12.25
N SER A 33 -19.43 -7.09 -13.04
CA SER A 33 -18.11 -7.41 -12.49
C SER A 33 -17.50 -6.16 -11.89
N SER A 34 -17.05 -6.22 -10.63
CA SER A 34 -16.36 -5.08 -10.00
C SER A 34 -15.10 -4.64 -10.77
N ILE A 35 -14.44 -5.55 -11.49
CA ILE A 35 -13.31 -5.22 -12.37
C ILE A 35 -13.80 -4.34 -13.52
N GLY A 36 -14.95 -4.71 -14.12
CA GLY A 36 -15.58 -3.93 -15.19
C GLY A 36 -16.06 -2.56 -14.69
N GLU A 37 -16.66 -2.50 -13.50
CA GLU A 37 -17.07 -1.23 -12.87
C GLU A 37 -15.88 -0.30 -12.64
N VAL A 38 -14.78 -0.80 -12.06
CA VAL A 38 -13.58 0.03 -11.88
C VAL A 38 -12.99 0.45 -13.21
N ALA A 39 -12.95 -0.42 -14.21
CA ALA A 39 -12.44 -0.08 -15.53
C ALA A 39 -13.30 1.00 -16.22
N ASN A 40 -14.62 0.91 -16.11
CA ASN A 40 -15.55 1.90 -16.65
C ASN A 40 -15.42 3.25 -15.95
N LEU A 41 -15.40 3.25 -14.61
CA LEU A 41 -15.17 4.47 -13.82
C LEU A 41 -13.81 5.09 -14.14
N PHE A 42 -12.77 4.26 -14.25
CA PHE A 42 -11.42 4.70 -14.60
C PHE A 42 -11.39 5.36 -15.99
N ALA A 43 -11.98 4.72 -16.99
CA ALA A 43 -12.10 5.27 -18.34
C ALA A 43 -12.89 6.59 -18.34
N GLU A 44 -14.01 6.66 -17.61
CA GLU A 44 -14.86 7.85 -17.57
C GLU A 44 -14.16 9.05 -16.91
N LEU A 45 -13.46 8.81 -15.79
CA LEU A 45 -12.66 9.86 -15.14
C LEU A 45 -11.55 10.37 -16.08
N VAL A 46 -10.86 9.47 -16.79
CA VAL A 46 -9.84 9.84 -17.78
C VAL A 46 -10.43 10.62 -18.95
N ARG A 47 -11.63 10.27 -19.44
CA ARG A 47 -12.35 11.02 -20.48
C ARG A 47 -12.69 12.45 -20.06
N HIS A 48 -12.99 12.64 -18.77
CA HIS A 48 -13.20 13.97 -18.20
C HIS A 48 -11.89 14.72 -17.88
N GLY A 49 -10.74 14.16 -18.27
CA GLY A 49 -9.42 14.77 -18.09
C GLY A 49 -8.88 14.68 -16.68
N LEU A 50 -9.49 13.88 -15.81
CA LEU A 50 -9.10 13.70 -14.41
C LEU A 50 -7.93 12.72 -14.31
N ARG A 51 -6.87 13.15 -13.62
CA ARG A 51 -5.71 12.33 -13.34
C ARG A 51 -6.06 11.28 -12.30
N THR A 52 -6.03 10.00 -12.68
CA THR A 52 -6.63 8.93 -11.87
C THR A 52 -5.66 7.79 -11.59
N ILE A 53 -5.63 7.29 -10.35
CA ILE A 53 -4.95 6.04 -10.02
C ILE A 53 -5.99 4.99 -9.63
N ALA A 54 -5.97 3.82 -10.29
CA ALA A 54 -6.78 2.67 -9.89
C ALA A 54 -5.91 1.66 -9.13
N PHE A 55 -6.03 1.62 -7.81
CA PHE A 55 -5.34 0.66 -6.95
C PHE A 55 -6.00 -0.72 -7.02
N CYS A 56 -5.19 -1.71 -7.39
CA CYS A 56 -5.54 -3.10 -7.60
C CYS A 56 -4.75 -3.98 -6.64
N THR A 57 -5.38 -5.03 -6.08
CA THR A 57 -4.70 -5.90 -5.11
C THR A 57 -3.67 -6.84 -5.73
N THR A 58 -3.75 -7.11 -7.04
CA THR A 58 -2.82 -8.02 -7.73
C THR A 58 -2.34 -7.48 -9.07
N ARG A 59 -1.20 -8.00 -9.53
CA ARG A 59 -0.62 -7.70 -10.86
C ARG A 59 -1.56 -8.06 -12.01
N LYS A 60 -2.32 -9.15 -11.85
CA LYS A 60 -3.27 -9.59 -12.88
C LYS A 60 -4.43 -8.60 -13.00
N LEU A 61 -4.92 -8.12 -11.86
CA LEU A 61 -6.03 -7.17 -11.83
C LEU A 61 -5.66 -5.80 -12.39
N SER A 62 -4.45 -5.30 -12.14
CA SER A 62 -4.00 -4.05 -12.74
C SER A 62 -3.97 -4.11 -14.27
N GLU A 63 -3.56 -5.25 -14.84
CA GLU A 63 -3.56 -5.44 -16.30
C GLU A 63 -4.99 -5.62 -16.85
N LEU A 64 -5.86 -6.34 -16.14
CA LEU A 64 -7.26 -6.51 -16.54
C LEU A 64 -8.03 -5.18 -16.52
N VAL A 65 -7.84 -4.38 -15.46
CA VAL A 65 -8.46 -3.04 -15.38
C VAL A 65 -7.97 -2.15 -16.51
N LEU A 66 -6.68 -2.16 -16.81
CA LEU A 66 -6.13 -1.41 -17.96
C LEU A 66 -6.78 -1.87 -19.28
N GLN A 67 -6.82 -3.18 -19.52
CA GLN A 67 -7.37 -3.75 -20.75
C GLN A 67 -8.83 -3.33 -20.93
N TYR A 68 -9.67 -3.53 -19.91
CA TYR A 68 -11.10 -3.18 -19.97
C TYR A 68 -11.33 -1.67 -20.08
N ALA A 69 -10.48 -0.85 -19.45
CA ALA A 69 -10.57 0.59 -19.58
C ALA A 69 -10.21 1.04 -21.01
N GLN A 70 -9.21 0.43 -21.64
CA GLN A 70 -8.87 0.69 -23.04
C GLN A 70 -10.01 0.25 -23.98
N GLU A 71 -10.62 -0.91 -23.75
CA GLU A 71 -11.81 -1.36 -24.48
C GLU A 71 -12.98 -0.37 -24.33
N ALA A 72 -13.25 0.13 -23.12
CA ALA A 72 -14.29 1.12 -22.86
C ALA A 72 -13.99 2.47 -23.55
N LEU A 73 -12.74 2.94 -23.53
CA LEU A 73 -12.30 4.15 -24.24
C LEU A 73 -12.47 3.99 -25.76
N GLN A 74 -12.11 2.83 -26.32
CA GLN A 74 -12.28 2.54 -27.75
C GLN A 74 -13.76 2.52 -28.14
N ALA A 75 -14.61 1.85 -27.35
CA ALA A 75 -16.04 1.81 -27.57
C ALA A 75 -16.69 3.21 -27.53
N ALA A 76 -16.13 4.12 -26.73
CA ALA A 76 -16.54 5.52 -26.65
C ALA A 76 -15.93 6.43 -27.75
N GLY A 77 -15.17 5.88 -28.70
CA GLY A 77 -14.52 6.64 -29.78
C GLY A 77 -13.31 7.46 -29.32
N GLN A 78 -12.74 7.16 -28.15
CA GLN A 78 -11.66 7.91 -27.50
C GLN A 78 -10.30 7.21 -27.65
N GLN A 79 -9.97 6.71 -28.84
CA GLN A 79 -8.76 5.90 -29.07
C GLN A 79 -7.46 6.62 -28.70
N HIS A 80 -7.40 7.94 -28.84
CA HIS A 80 -6.25 8.75 -28.45
C HIS A 80 -5.98 8.73 -26.93
N LEU A 81 -6.98 8.43 -26.10
CA LEU A 81 -6.80 8.33 -24.65
C LEU A 81 -6.21 6.98 -24.22
N CYS A 82 -6.28 5.94 -25.05
CA CYS A 82 -5.74 4.63 -24.73
C CYS A 82 -4.22 4.66 -24.47
N GLU A 83 -3.49 5.58 -25.13
CA GLU A 83 -2.05 5.80 -24.94
C GLU A 83 -1.72 6.58 -23.65
N THR A 84 -2.74 7.18 -23.02
CA THR A 84 -2.60 7.98 -21.79
C THR A 84 -2.94 7.19 -20.53
N VAL A 85 -3.23 5.90 -20.66
CA VAL A 85 -3.47 4.97 -19.55
C VAL A 85 -2.50 3.80 -19.60
N MET A 86 -1.93 3.45 -18.46
CA MET A 86 -0.99 2.32 -18.34
C MET A 86 -1.25 1.54 -17.05
N SER A 87 -0.61 0.39 -16.91
CA SER A 87 -0.56 -0.34 -15.64
C SER A 87 0.79 -0.13 -14.97
N TYR A 88 0.87 -0.29 -13.65
CA TYR A 88 2.13 -0.19 -12.90
C TYR A 88 2.18 -1.26 -11.82
N ARG A 89 3.24 -2.07 -11.86
CA ARG A 89 3.42 -3.19 -10.94
C ARG A 89 4.88 -3.48 -10.67
N GLY A 90 5.17 -4.01 -9.49
CA GLY A 90 6.55 -4.36 -9.07
C GLY A 90 7.23 -5.48 -9.87
N GLY A 91 6.58 -6.04 -10.89
CA GLY A 91 7.20 -6.98 -11.83
C GLY A 91 7.83 -6.32 -13.06
N TYR A 92 7.71 -5.00 -13.22
CA TYR A 92 8.36 -4.24 -14.28
C TYR A 92 9.83 -3.98 -13.99
N THR A 93 10.62 -3.82 -15.04
CA THR A 93 12.04 -3.45 -14.91
C THR A 93 12.16 -2.05 -14.31
N PRO A 94 13.31 -1.70 -13.70
CA PRO A 94 13.57 -0.34 -13.24
C PRO A 94 13.37 0.72 -14.32
N GLU A 95 13.74 0.43 -15.57
CA GLU A 95 13.62 1.34 -16.72
C GLU A 95 12.16 1.60 -17.07
N GLN A 96 11.34 0.55 -17.15
CA GLN A 96 9.89 0.66 -17.40
C GLN A 96 9.19 1.49 -16.32
N ARG A 97 9.55 1.26 -15.04
CA ARG A 97 8.97 2.04 -13.93
C ARG A 97 9.34 3.51 -14.04
N ARG A 98 10.62 3.83 -14.31
CA ARG A 98 11.08 5.22 -14.50
C ARG A 98 10.37 5.91 -15.66
N GLU A 99 10.13 5.21 -16.75
CA GLU A 99 9.39 5.74 -17.90
C GLU A 99 7.95 6.12 -17.49
N ILE A 100 7.21 5.21 -16.86
CA ILE A 100 5.84 5.47 -16.40
C ILE A 100 5.81 6.61 -15.38
N GLU A 101 6.76 6.64 -14.45
CA GLU A 101 6.90 7.70 -13.44
C GLU A 101 7.15 9.06 -14.09
N GLN A 102 8.00 9.13 -15.13
CA GLN A 102 8.22 10.35 -15.90
C GLN A 102 6.98 10.80 -16.67
N LEU A 103 6.22 9.86 -17.24
CA LEU A 103 4.97 10.17 -17.94
C LEU A 103 3.89 10.68 -16.98
N LEU A 104 3.81 10.11 -15.78
CA LEU A 104 2.96 10.62 -14.69
C LEU A 104 3.42 12.01 -14.25
N PHE A 105 4.71 12.21 -13.99
CA PHE A 105 5.21 13.51 -13.54
C PHE A 105 5.00 14.63 -14.59
N SER A 106 5.12 14.30 -15.87
CA SER A 106 4.96 15.23 -17.00
C SER A 106 3.51 15.45 -17.46
N ASP A 107 2.51 14.98 -16.72
CA ASP A 107 1.07 15.04 -17.07
C ASP A 107 0.72 14.39 -18.43
N ARG A 108 1.63 13.59 -19.01
CA ARG A 108 1.40 12.84 -20.26
C ARG A 108 0.57 11.57 -20.02
N LEU A 109 0.71 10.98 -18.84
CA LEU A 109 -0.15 9.89 -18.39
C LEU A 109 -1.31 10.44 -17.57
N ARG A 110 -2.54 10.16 -18.03
CA ARG A 110 -3.80 10.56 -17.39
C ARG A 110 -4.29 9.53 -16.39
N GLY A 111 -3.96 8.26 -16.59
CA GLY A 111 -4.40 7.21 -15.69
C GLY A 111 -3.35 6.12 -15.48
N VAL A 112 -3.28 5.58 -14.27
CA VAL A 112 -2.52 4.35 -14.03
C VAL A 112 -3.30 3.34 -13.19
N ALA A 113 -3.38 2.09 -13.68
CA ALA A 113 -3.88 0.95 -12.91
C ALA A 113 -2.72 0.28 -12.19
N ALA A 114 -2.65 0.41 -10.87
CA ALA A 114 -1.46 0.12 -10.10
C ALA A 114 -1.69 -0.93 -9.01
N THR A 115 -0.67 -1.74 -8.71
CA THR A 115 -0.65 -2.42 -7.40
C THR A 115 -0.18 -1.45 -6.31
N ASN A 116 -0.03 -1.95 -5.08
CA ASN A 116 0.64 -1.22 -3.98
C ASN A 116 2.10 -0.80 -4.28
N ALA A 117 2.65 -1.14 -5.44
CA ALA A 117 4.00 -0.72 -5.84
C ALA A 117 4.11 0.80 -6.01
N LEU A 118 2.99 1.51 -6.22
CA LEU A 118 2.91 2.98 -6.26
C LEU A 118 2.58 3.62 -4.89
N GLU A 119 2.44 2.82 -3.84
CA GLU A 119 2.08 3.31 -2.50
C GLU A 119 3.25 4.04 -1.82
N LEU A 120 4.49 3.57 -2.04
CA LEU A 120 5.67 3.99 -1.28
C LEU A 120 6.65 4.83 -2.11
N GLY A 121 6.91 6.06 -1.65
CA GLY A 121 8.12 6.85 -1.97
C GLY A 121 8.20 7.50 -3.35
N VAL A 122 7.34 7.15 -4.30
CA VAL A 122 7.34 7.77 -5.64
C VAL A 122 6.52 9.06 -5.64
N ASP A 123 7.14 10.15 -6.07
CA ASP A 123 6.45 11.42 -6.35
C ASP A 123 5.83 11.34 -7.76
N VAL A 124 4.64 10.77 -7.85
CA VAL A 124 3.85 10.74 -9.10
C VAL A 124 3.11 12.05 -9.37
N GLY A 125 3.39 13.09 -8.59
CA GLY A 125 2.65 14.34 -8.60
C GLY A 125 1.25 14.17 -8.02
N SER A 126 0.43 15.19 -8.21
CA SER A 126 -0.93 15.25 -7.65
C SER A 126 -1.96 14.56 -8.55
N MET A 127 -2.77 13.66 -7.98
CA MET A 127 -3.91 13.06 -8.67
C MET A 127 -5.21 13.80 -8.34
N ASP A 128 -6.16 13.73 -9.26
CA ASP A 128 -7.52 14.25 -9.06
C ASP A 128 -8.42 13.18 -8.43
N ALA A 129 -8.22 11.91 -8.80
CA ALA A 129 -9.02 10.80 -8.30
C ALA A 129 -8.21 9.53 -7.97
N THR A 130 -8.69 8.76 -6.99
CA THR A 130 -8.23 7.40 -6.70
C THR A 130 -9.39 6.42 -6.71
N LEU A 131 -9.19 5.25 -7.30
CA LEU A 131 -10.13 4.14 -7.29
C LEU A 131 -9.49 2.98 -6.51
N HIS A 132 -10.22 2.36 -5.60
CA HIS A 132 -9.74 1.24 -4.81
C HIS A 132 -10.60 0.02 -5.13
N LEU A 133 -10.01 -0.93 -5.88
CA LEU A 133 -10.67 -2.16 -6.26
C LEU A 133 -10.51 -3.19 -5.11
N GLY A 134 -11.53 -3.27 -4.26
CA GLY A 134 -11.58 -4.08 -3.04
C GLY A 134 -10.79 -3.49 -1.87
N PHE A 135 -10.98 -4.10 -0.69
CA PHE A 135 -10.28 -3.75 0.54
C PHE A 135 -8.78 -3.95 0.37
N GLN A 136 -8.05 -2.89 0.68
CA GLN A 136 -6.59 -2.91 0.68
C GLN A 136 -6.11 -3.67 1.90
N ARG A 137 -4.85 -4.12 1.91
CA ARG A 137 -4.29 -5.00 2.95
C ARG A 137 -4.47 -4.46 4.38
N SER A 138 -4.65 -3.15 4.55
CA SER A 138 -4.85 -2.46 5.82
C SER A 138 -5.62 -1.15 5.65
N ILE A 139 -6.18 -0.63 6.75
CA ILE A 139 -6.78 0.70 6.85
C ILE A 139 -5.74 1.78 6.58
N ALA A 140 -4.53 1.63 7.12
CA ALA A 140 -3.41 2.54 6.84
C ALA A 140 -3.09 2.65 5.35
N SER A 141 -3.01 1.53 4.63
CA SER A 141 -2.76 1.53 3.18
C SER A 141 -3.88 2.22 2.42
N LEU A 142 -5.15 1.97 2.78
CA LEU A 142 -6.29 2.64 2.15
C LEU A 142 -6.20 4.16 2.30
N TRP A 143 -5.90 4.66 3.50
CA TRP A 143 -5.77 6.09 3.76
C TRP A 143 -4.57 6.72 3.06
N GLN A 144 -3.42 6.05 3.04
CA GLN A 144 -2.25 6.54 2.31
C GLN A 144 -2.51 6.64 0.81
N GLN A 145 -3.17 5.63 0.24
CA GLN A 145 -3.53 5.60 -1.16
C GLN A 145 -4.58 6.67 -1.49
N ALA A 146 -5.64 6.81 -0.67
CA ALA A 146 -6.66 7.85 -0.85
C ALA A 146 -6.05 9.26 -0.74
N GLY A 147 -5.04 9.44 0.14
CA GLY A 147 -4.28 10.67 0.27
C GLY A 147 -3.44 11.04 -0.98
N ARG A 148 -3.27 10.13 -1.96
CA ARG A 148 -2.67 10.46 -3.26
C ARG A 148 -3.60 11.31 -4.13
N ALA A 149 -4.91 11.29 -3.86
CA ALA A 149 -5.86 12.19 -4.48
C ALA A 149 -5.90 13.52 -3.71
N GLY A 150 -5.49 14.62 -4.35
CA GLY A 150 -5.46 15.92 -3.69
C GLY A 150 -4.43 16.87 -4.28
N ARG A 151 -4.91 18.00 -4.83
CA ARG A 151 -4.08 19.20 -5.11
C ARG A 151 -4.26 20.20 -3.99
N ARG A 152 -3.24 21.04 -3.79
CA ARG A 152 -3.09 22.17 -2.85
C ARG A 152 -4.28 23.16 -2.65
N ARG A 153 -5.49 22.91 -3.18
CA ARG A 153 -6.77 23.61 -2.94
C ARG A 153 -7.97 23.12 -3.79
N LYS A 154 -7.84 22.01 -4.52
CA LYS A 154 -8.93 21.50 -5.39
C LYS A 154 -9.58 20.28 -4.77
N THR A 155 -10.89 20.12 -5.01
CA THR A 155 -11.64 18.93 -4.65
C THR A 155 -10.97 17.70 -5.25
N SER A 156 -10.80 16.65 -4.44
CA SER A 156 -10.34 15.34 -4.88
C SER A 156 -11.40 14.29 -4.63
N LEU A 157 -11.30 13.17 -5.36
CA LEU A 157 -12.25 12.07 -5.28
C LEU A 157 -11.53 10.77 -4.94
N SER A 158 -12.04 10.03 -3.95
CA SER A 158 -11.62 8.65 -3.71
C SER A 158 -12.85 7.75 -3.70
N ILE A 159 -12.83 6.72 -4.54
CA ILE A 159 -13.93 5.76 -4.68
C ILE A 159 -13.44 4.39 -4.25
N TYR A 160 -14.18 3.78 -3.33
CA TYR A 160 -13.98 2.39 -2.91
C TYR A 160 -14.99 1.48 -3.62
N ILE A 161 -14.51 0.53 -4.41
CA ILE A 161 -15.33 -0.40 -5.18
C ILE A 161 -15.15 -1.78 -4.60
N ALA A 162 -16.13 -2.18 -3.80
CA ALA A 162 -16.17 -3.48 -3.12
C ALA A 162 -16.38 -4.67 -4.06
N TRP A 163 -15.92 -5.83 -3.63
CA TRP A 163 -16.16 -7.14 -4.25
C TRP A 163 -17.14 -7.99 -3.43
N ASP A 164 -17.30 -9.26 -3.79
CA ASP A 164 -18.11 -10.22 -3.02
C ASP A 164 -17.41 -10.75 -1.75
N SER A 165 -16.19 -10.26 -1.46
CA SER A 165 -15.43 -10.74 -0.31
C SER A 165 -16.12 -10.41 1.02
N PRO A 166 -16.00 -11.25 2.06
CA PRO A 166 -16.62 -10.97 3.36
C PRO A 166 -16.24 -9.62 3.96
N ILE A 167 -14.99 -9.19 3.76
CA ILE A 167 -14.46 -7.92 4.27
C ILE A 167 -15.11 -6.74 3.54
N ASP A 168 -15.14 -6.80 2.21
CA ASP A 168 -15.76 -5.76 1.39
C ASP A 168 -17.25 -5.62 1.69
N GLN A 169 -17.96 -6.75 1.80
CA GLN A 169 -19.38 -6.78 2.14
C GLN A 169 -19.66 -6.26 3.54
N PHE A 170 -18.76 -6.52 4.49
CA PHE A 170 -18.84 -5.93 5.83
C PHE A 170 -18.72 -4.40 5.77
N PHE A 171 -17.73 -3.85 5.08
CA PHE A 171 -17.56 -2.40 4.97
C PHE A 171 -18.67 -1.72 4.19
N LEU A 172 -19.26 -2.36 3.18
CA LEU A 172 -20.44 -1.83 2.49
C LEU A 172 -21.66 -1.72 3.42
N ARG A 173 -21.86 -2.70 4.31
CA ARG A 173 -22.97 -2.68 5.29
C ARG A 173 -22.71 -1.75 6.46
N HIS A 174 -21.44 -1.50 6.77
CA HIS A 174 -21.01 -0.69 7.90
C HIS A 174 -19.95 0.34 7.50
N PRO A 175 -20.27 1.29 6.60
CA PRO A 175 -19.27 2.21 6.03
C PRO A 175 -18.62 3.10 7.09
N GLN A 176 -19.36 3.45 8.16
CA GLN A 176 -18.84 4.19 9.32
C GLN A 176 -17.60 3.53 9.93
N GLN A 177 -17.52 2.18 9.91
CA GLN A 177 -16.38 1.43 10.46
C GLN A 177 -15.08 1.72 9.73
N LEU A 178 -15.14 1.92 8.41
CA LEU A 178 -13.96 2.25 7.59
C LEU A 178 -13.28 3.55 8.06
N PHE A 179 -14.09 4.48 8.59
CA PHE A 179 -13.65 5.80 9.05
C PHE A 179 -13.31 5.86 10.54
N SER A 180 -13.77 4.89 11.34
CA SER A 180 -13.58 4.89 12.79
C SER A 180 -12.49 3.95 13.29
N LEU A 181 -12.05 2.98 12.47
CA LEU A 181 -11.02 2.03 12.87
C LEU A 181 -9.66 2.73 13.08
N PRO A 182 -8.92 2.42 14.16
CA PRO A 182 -7.58 2.92 14.35
C PRO A 182 -6.63 2.35 13.30
N LEU A 183 -5.59 3.12 12.95
CA LEU A 183 -4.52 2.62 12.10
C LEU A 183 -3.79 1.46 12.80
N GLU A 184 -3.42 0.45 12.01
CA GLU A 184 -2.72 -0.72 12.52
C GLU A 184 -1.34 -0.32 13.09
N PRO A 185 -0.97 -0.77 14.31
CA PRO A 185 0.31 -0.43 14.91
C PRO A 185 1.48 -1.13 14.18
N ALA A 186 2.59 -0.44 14.04
CA ALA A 186 3.84 -1.03 13.58
C ALA A 186 4.48 -1.82 14.74
N LEU A 187 4.31 -3.14 14.73
CA LEU A 187 4.90 -4.04 15.73
C LEU A 187 6.29 -4.49 15.28
N LEU A 188 7.30 -4.29 16.12
CA LEU A 188 8.68 -4.73 15.90
C LEU A 188 9.04 -5.81 16.93
N ASN A 189 9.56 -6.93 16.45
CA ASN A 189 10.17 -7.94 17.32
C ASN A 189 11.70 -7.87 17.20
N LEU A 190 12.31 -7.03 18.03
CA LEU A 190 13.76 -6.86 18.09
C LEU A 190 14.47 -8.09 18.69
N ALA A 191 13.73 -8.94 19.40
CA ALA A 191 14.23 -10.19 19.97
C ALA A 191 14.09 -11.38 19.02
N ASN A 192 13.78 -11.16 17.73
CA ASN A 192 13.71 -12.25 16.77
C ASN A 192 15.11 -12.86 16.55
N PRO A 193 15.33 -14.13 16.93
CA PRO A 193 16.64 -14.76 16.89
C PRO A 193 17.25 -14.83 15.49
N ASP A 194 16.41 -15.10 14.48
CA ASP A 194 16.84 -15.32 13.10
C ASP A 194 17.32 -14.03 12.44
N ILE A 195 16.85 -12.89 12.94
CA ILE A 195 17.26 -11.55 12.48
C ILE A 195 18.47 -11.08 13.27
N LEU A 196 18.41 -11.23 14.59
CA LEU A 196 19.38 -10.70 15.52
C LEU A 196 20.77 -11.34 15.39
N GLN A 197 20.84 -12.66 15.23
CA GLN A 197 22.12 -13.36 15.12
C GLN A 197 22.94 -12.90 13.90
N PRO A 198 22.38 -12.78 12.68
CA PRO A 198 23.07 -12.15 11.55
C PRO A 198 23.49 -10.70 11.82
N HIS A 199 22.62 -9.88 12.44
CA HIS A 199 22.96 -8.48 12.76
C HIS A 199 24.13 -8.35 13.73
N LEU A 200 24.23 -9.26 14.70
CA LEU A 200 25.34 -9.30 15.65
C LEU A 200 26.67 -9.63 14.97
N LEU A 201 26.66 -10.54 13.99
CA LEU A 201 27.82 -10.86 13.17
C LEU A 201 28.28 -9.65 12.35
N CYS A 202 27.33 -8.91 11.75
CA CYS A 202 27.65 -7.67 11.05
C CYS A 202 28.24 -6.64 12.01
N ALA A 203 27.62 -6.42 13.18
CA ALA A 203 28.11 -5.49 14.19
C ALA A 203 29.56 -5.82 14.61
N ALA A 204 29.84 -7.09 14.93
CA ALA A 204 31.18 -7.56 15.27
C ALA A 204 32.21 -7.41 14.14
N SER A 205 31.77 -7.47 12.88
CA SER A 205 32.61 -7.25 11.71
C SER A 205 32.91 -5.77 11.45
N GLU A 206 31.98 -4.88 11.77
CA GLU A 206 32.12 -3.43 11.57
C GLU A 206 32.98 -2.81 12.67
N LEU A 207 32.68 -3.15 13.94
CA LEU A 207 33.40 -2.68 15.11
C LEU A 207 33.56 -3.82 16.12
N PRO A 208 34.71 -3.92 16.80
CA PRO A 208 34.86 -4.92 17.83
C PRO A 208 33.85 -4.73 18.95
N LEU A 209 33.00 -5.74 19.18
CA LEU A 209 32.07 -5.75 20.30
C LEU A 209 32.85 -5.73 21.63
N LYS A 210 32.42 -4.89 22.56
CA LYS A 210 32.98 -4.77 23.91
C LYS A 210 31.90 -5.06 24.93
N ARG A 211 32.19 -5.98 25.84
CA ARG A 211 31.25 -6.41 26.88
C ARG A 211 30.68 -5.23 27.69
N GLU A 212 31.56 -4.34 28.15
CA GLU A 212 31.19 -3.24 29.05
C GLU A 212 30.31 -2.17 28.39
N GLU A 213 30.46 -1.98 27.07
CA GLU A 213 29.75 -0.95 26.32
C GLU A 213 28.47 -1.51 25.65
N ASP A 214 28.51 -2.77 25.19
CA ASP A 214 27.48 -3.33 24.30
C ASP A 214 26.52 -4.32 25.01
N GLU A 215 26.85 -4.85 26.19
CA GLU A 215 26.01 -5.82 26.90
C GLU A 215 24.61 -5.26 27.20
N ALA A 216 24.50 -3.96 27.45
CA ALA A 216 23.21 -3.27 27.67
C ALA A 216 22.30 -3.31 26.42
N LEU A 217 22.88 -3.26 25.21
CA LEU A 217 22.12 -3.33 23.95
C LEU A 217 21.52 -4.72 23.71
N PHE A 218 22.07 -5.72 24.41
CA PHE A 218 21.75 -7.13 24.24
C PHE A 218 21.19 -7.76 25.52
N ALA A 219 20.92 -6.96 26.56
CA ALA A 219 20.52 -7.44 27.88
C ALA A 219 19.14 -8.13 27.86
N GLU A 220 18.22 -7.64 27.03
CA GLU A 220 16.86 -8.20 26.88
C GLU A 220 16.80 -9.42 25.95
N LEU A 221 17.94 -9.87 25.42
CA LEU A 221 17.97 -11.04 24.55
C LEU A 221 17.83 -12.35 25.32
N PRO A 222 17.28 -13.40 24.68
CA PRO A 222 17.35 -14.75 25.21
C PRO A 222 18.80 -15.17 25.50
N ALA A 223 19.01 -15.93 26.58
CA ALA A 223 20.33 -16.25 27.11
C ALA A 223 21.31 -16.83 26.05
N VAL A 224 20.80 -17.68 25.15
CA VAL A 224 21.59 -18.30 24.07
C VAL A 224 22.23 -17.26 23.14
N TYR A 225 21.58 -16.13 22.89
CA TYR A 225 22.15 -15.07 22.04
C TYR A 225 23.18 -14.26 22.79
N ARG A 226 22.96 -14.00 24.08
CA ARG A 226 23.97 -13.37 24.94
C ARG A 226 25.24 -14.20 24.98
N ASP A 227 25.12 -15.53 25.06
CA ASP A 227 26.28 -16.43 25.02
C ASP A 227 27.04 -16.35 23.67
N ASN A 228 26.32 -16.22 22.55
CA ASN A 228 26.92 -16.02 21.24
C ASN A 228 27.67 -14.68 21.14
N VAL A 229 27.11 -13.59 21.69
CA VAL A 229 27.78 -12.28 21.80
C VAL A 229 29.07 -12.41 22.60
N LEU A 230 29.02 -13.04 23.77
CA LEU A 230 30.17 -13.24 24.64
C LEU A 230 31.27 -14.06 23.96
N GLN A 231 30.91 -15.11 23.23
CA GLN A 231 31.87 -15.88 22.45
C GLN A 231 32.53 -15.07 21.32
N LEU A 232 31.80 -14.16 20.67
CA LEU A 232 32.36 -13.28 19.64
C LEU A 232 33.38 -12.30 20.25
N ILE A 233 33.04 -11.72 21.40
CA ILE A 233 33.91 -10.84 22.18
C ILE A 233 35.19 -11.59 22.59
N GLU A 234 35.07 -12.77 23.18
CA GLU A 234 36.21 -13.59 23.64
C GLU A 234 37.13 -14.03 22.49
N LYS A 235 36.56 -14.34 21.32
CA LYS A 235 37.33 -14.74 20.11
C LYS A 235 37.89 -13.54 19.34
N GLY A 236 37.75 -12.32 19.86
CA GLY A 236 38.27 -11.10 19.27
C GLY A 236 37.69 -10.78 17.89
N ASN A 237 36.43 -11.16 17.65
CA ASN A 237 35.70 -10.92 16.39
C ASN A 237 36.31 -11.56 15.13
N ARG A 238 37.22 -12.54 15.26
CA ARG A 238 37.98 -13.10 14.11
C ARG A 238 37.34 -14.30 13.41
N LYS A 239 36.19 -14.81 13.87
CA LYS A 239 35.58 -16.03 13.31
C LYS A 239 34.10 -15.84 12.97
N ILE A 240 33.85 -15.31 11.77
CA ILE A 240 32.53 -15.15 11.16
C ILE A 240 31.82 -16.51 10.94
N GLY A 241 32.54 -17.64 10.94
CA GLY A 241 32.02 -18.98 10.64
C GLY A 241 31.77 -19.93 11.82
N CYS A 242 31.81 -19.47 13.08
CA CYS A 242 31.72 -20.37 14.25
C CYS A 242 30.43 -20.27 15.07
N LEU A 243 29.50 -19.39 14.73
CA LEU A 243 28.18 -19.43 15.37
C LEU A 243 27.40 -20.59 14.74
N GLN A 244 27.02 -21.58 15.55
CA GLN A 244 26.14 -22.64 15.06
C GLN A 244 24.79 -22.01 14.70
N PRO A 245 24.28 -22.19 13.47
CA PRO A 245 22.92 -21.81 13.15
C PRO A 245 22.00 -22.67 14.01
N VAL A 246 21.10 -22.04 14.75
CA VAL A 246 20.02 -22.77 15.44
C VAL A 246 19.04 -23.20 14.34
N LEU A 247 19.22 -24.40 13.78
CA LEU A 247 18.12 -25.05 13.07
C LEU A 247 17.00 -25.24 14.10
N GLY A 248 15.86 -24.61 13.85
CA GLY A 248 14.71 -24.61 14.74
C GLY A 248 14.41 -26.02 15.26
N GLY A 249 14.46 -26.18 16.58
CA GLY A 249 14.03 -27.39 17.27
C GLY A 249 12.53 -27.57 17.13
N GLY A 250 12.08 -28.11 16.00
CA GLY A 250 10.83 -28.86 15.94
C GLY A 250 10.97 -30.09 16.81
N GLY A 251 10.15 -30.17 17.85
CA GLY A 251 10.24 -31.15 18.93
C GLY A 251 10.35 -32.60 18.47
N GLY A 252 11.23 -33.34 19.14
CA GLY A 252 11.31 -34.79 19.07
C GLY A 252 11.02 -35.41 20.42
N GLY A 253 10.21 -36.48 20.40
CA GLY A 253 10.01 -37.46 21.48
C GLY A 253 8.55 -37.46 21.97
N GLY A 254 7.76 -38.53 21.87
CA GLY A 254 8.03 -39.95 21.66
C GLY A 254 7.05 -40.73 22.54
N GLY A 255 6.36 -41.72 22.00
CA GLY A 255 5.37 -42.55 22.70
C GLY A 255 4.40 -43.21 21.73
#